data_AF-A0A535T8K3-F1
#
_entry.id   AF-A0A535T8K3-F1
#
_cell.length_a   1.000
_cell.length_b   1.000
_cell.length_c   1.000
_cell.angle_alpha   90.00
_cell.angle_beta   90.00
_cell.angle_gamma   90.00
#
_symmetry.space_group_name_H-M   'P 1'
#
loop_
_entity.id
_entity.type
_entity.pdbx_description
1 polymer ?
#
loop_
_entity_poly.entity_id
_entity_poly.type
_entity_poly.pdbx_seq_one_letter_code
_entity_poly.pdbx_strand_id
1 'polypeptide(L)'
;MDRITDAFVWPFRDPEWPAKIGIIGLILLIPIVGSINGLGWMLAGLDGLRAGEERLPPANLSYLGRGFRLFVVNFVYYFAIFVVAAAVYRVRANRSRFWCRWVSPFYSWASASCRSATWR
;
A
#
# COMPACT_ATOMS: atom_id res chain seq x y z
N MET A 1 -27.66 14.23 9.81
CA MET A 1 -26.36 13.66 10.19
C MET A 1 -25.58 13.40 8.93
N ASP A 2 -24.37 13.94 8.83
CA ASP A 2 -23.48 13.71 7.69
C ASP A 2 -23.15 12.21 7.60
N ARG A 3 -23.49 11.57 6.48
CA ARG A 3 -23.21 10.12 6.22
C ARG A 3 -21.73 9.75 6.41
N ILE A 4 -20.85 10.75 6.35
CA ILE A 4 -19.40 10.61 6.56
C ILE A 4 -19.10 10.27 8.03
N THR A 5 -19.78 10.91 8.99
CA THR A 5 -19.56 10.67 10.42
C THR A 5 -19.99 9.26 10.81
N ASP A 6 -21.09 8.76 10.24
CA ASP A 6 -21.58 7.41 10.49
C ASP A 6 -20.60 6.31 10.05
N ALA A 7 -19.82 6.56 8.99
CA ALA A 7 -18.81 5.61 8.53
C ALA A 7 -17.66 5.43 9.53
N PHE A 8 -17.29 6.49 10.27
CA PHE A 8 -16.25 6.43 11.29
C PHE A 8 -16.74 5.83 12.61
N VAL A 9 -18.02 6.02 12.94
CA VAL A 9 -18.61 5.49 14.18
C VAL A 9 -19.04 4.02 14.03
N TRP A 10 -19.27 3.55 12.80
CA TRP A 10 -19.72 2.19 12.50
C TRP A 10 -18.97 1.08 13.27
N PRO A 11 -17.62 1.03 13.31
CA PRO A 11 -16.91 -0.02 14.03
C PRO A 11 -17.26 -0.07 15.52
N PHE A 12 -17.58 1.07 16.12
CA PHE A 12 -17.90 1.19 17.55
C PHE A 12 -19.33 0.76 17.90
N ARG A 13 -20.18 0.46 16.91
CA ARG A 13 -21.56 -0.02 17.13
C ARG A 13 -21.60 -1.46 17.63
N ASP A 14 -20.53 -2.22 17.46
CA ASP A 14 -20.39 -3.61 17.90
C ASP A 14 -19.65 -3.67 19.25
N PRO A 15 -20.21 -4.24 20.32
CA PRO A 15 -19.53 -4.32 21.62
C PRO A 15 -18.22 -5.12 21.58
N GLU A 16 -18.05 -6.02 20.61
CA GLU A 16 -16.86 -6.87 20.45
C GLU A 16 -15.83 -6.29 19.48
N TRP A 17 -16.01 -5.03 19.05
CA TRP A 17 -15.13 -4.38 18.08
C TRP A 17 -13.63 -4.41 18.43
N PRO A 18 -13.18 -4.22 19.70
CA PRO A 18 -11.76 -4.18 20.01
C PRO A 18 -11.12 -5.55 19.81
N ALA A 19 -11.84 -6.63 20.17
CA ALA A 19 -11.38 -7.99 20.00
C ALA A 19 -11.27 -8.34 18.52
N LYS A 20 -12.28 -7.99 17.71
CA LYS A 20 -12.28 -8.27 16.27
C LYS A 20 -11.13 -7.55 15.54
N ILE A 21 -10.93 -6.26 15.85
CA ILE A 21 -9.84 -5.47 15.29
C ILE A 21 -8.48 -5.98 15.78
N GLY A 22 -8.35 -6.33 17.06
CA GLY A 22 -7.12 -6.89 17.62
C GLY A 22 -6.71 -8.21 16.95
N ILE A 23 -7.67 -9.13 16.75
CA ILE A 23 -7.42 -10.41 16.09
C ILE A 23 -7.05 -10.22 14.62
N ILE A 24 -7.78 -9.37 13.88
CA ILE A 24 -7.44 -9.07 12.48
C ILE A 24 -6.07 -8.39 12.38
N GLY A 25 -5.75 -7.47 13.30
CA GLY A 25 -4.43 -6.86 13.40
C GLY A 25 -3.31 -7.88 13.64
N LEU A 26 -3.56 -8.87 14.50
CA LEU A 26 -2.62 -9.97 14.75
C LEU A 26 -2.43 -10.86 13.52
N ILE A 27 -3.51 -11.15 12.78
CA ILE A 27 -3.48 -11.89 11.52
C ILE A 27 -2.69 -11.13 10.45
N LEU A 28 -2.86 -9.80 10.36
CA LEU A 28 -2.15 -8.94 9.41
C LEU A 28 -0.63 -8.90 9.62
N LEU A 29 -0.14 -9.31 10.79
CA LEU A 29 1.30 -9.48 11.03
C LEU A 29 1.92 -10.55 10.11
N ILE A 30 1.12 -11.49 9.63
CA ILE A 30 1.52 -12.47 8.62
C ILE A 30 1.46 -11.78 7.23
N PRO A 31 2.59 -11.53 6.55
CA PRO A 31 2.63 -10.57 5.44
C PRO A 31 1.70 -10.95 4.27
N ILE A 32 1.76 -12.21 3.83
CA ILE A 32 1.02 -12.67 2.64
C ILE A 32 -0.37 -13.15 3.04
N VAL A 33 -0.45 -14.12 3.95
CA VAL A 33 -1.74 -14.71 4.34
C VAL A 33 -2.62 -13.71 5.09
N GLY A 34 -2.01 -12.89 5.95
CA GLY A 34 -2.71 -11.87 6.69
C GLY A 34 -3.29 -10.78 5.80
N SER A 35 -2.53 -10.30 4.82
CA SER A 35 -3.04 -9.30 3.86
C SER A 35 -4.17 -9.86 3.00
N ILE A 36 -4.08 -11.11 2.54
CA ILE A 36 -5.17 -11.79 1.83
C ILE A 36 -6.43 -11.84 2.70
N ASN A 37 -6.33 -12.36 3.92
CA ASN A 37 -7.48 -12.48 4.81
C ASN A 37 -8.07 -11.12 5.21
N GLY A 38 -7.22 -10.13 5.49
CA GLY A 38 -7.64 -8.77 5.84
C GLY A 38 -8.41 -8.08 4.72
N LEU A 39 -7.97 -8.22 3.45
CA LEU A 39 -8.70 -7.72 2.29
C LEU A 39 -10.05 -8.42 2.11
N GLY A 40 -10.10 -9.74 2.35
CA GLY A 40 -11.34 -10.50 2.33
C GLY A 40 -12.32 -10.09 3.43
N TRP A 41 -11.80 -9.85 4.65
CA TRP A 41 -12.57 -9.39 5.80
C TRP A 41 -13.12 -7.97 5.57
N MET A 42 -12.32 -7.07 4.98
CA MET A 42 -12.78 -5.74 4.57
C MET A 42 -13.96 -5.82 3.59
N LEU A 43 -13.88 -6.69 2.57
CA LEU A 43 -14.99 -6.90 1.64
C LEU A 43 -16.24 -7.44 2.34
N ALA A 44 -16.09 -8.39 3.27
CA ALA A 44 -17.21 -8.90 4.05
C ALA A 44 -17.90 -7.80 4.86
N GLY A 45 -17.12 -6.88 5.45
CA GLY A 45 -17.66 -5.71 6.16
C GLY A 45 -18.42 -4.77 5.23
N LEU A 46 -17.88 -4.49 4.05
CA LEU A 46 -18.54 -3.66 3.03
C LEU A 46 -19.84 -4.29 2.52
N ASP A 47 -19.88 -5.61 2.34
CA ASP A 47 -21.08 -6.32 1.93
C ASP A 47 -22.16 -6.30 3.01
N GLY A 48 -21.76 -6.48 4.28
CA GLY A 48 -22.67 -6.32 5.43
C GLY A 48 -23.25 -4.90 5.49
N LEU A 49 -22.40 -3.88 5.37
CA LEU A 49 -22.83 -2.48 5.33
C LEU A 49 -23.83 -2.19 4.20
N ARG A 50 -23.64 -2.82 3.02
CA ARG A 50 -24.60 -2.71 1.90
C ARG A 50 -25.92 -3.43 2.18
N ALA A 51 -25.89 -4.51 2.95
CA ALA A 51 -27.07 -5.24 3.39
C ALA A 51 -27.79 -4.57 4.57
N GLY A 52 -27.23 -3.49 5.14
CA GLY A 52 -27.77 -2.80 6.32
C GLY A 52 -27.36 -3.44 7.66
N GLU A 53 -26.40 -4.36 7.66
CA GLU A 53 -25.80 -4.92 8.88
C GLU A 53 -24.85 -3.89 9.52
N GLU A 54 -25.06 -3.60 10.79
CA GLU A 54 -24.21 -2.68 11.55
C GLU A 54 -23.09 -3.38 12.32
N ARG A 55 -23.02 -4.72 12.27
CA ARG A 55 -22.03 -5.52 13.00
C ARG A 55 -20.77 -5.78 12.18
N LEU A 56 -19.65 -5.91 12.88
CA LEU A 56 -18.38 -6.28 12.27
C LEU A 56 -18.34 -7.77 11.92
N PRO A 57 -17.77 -8.16 10.76
CA PRO A 57 -17.61 -9.57 10.41
C PRO A 57 -16.78 -10.30 11.46
N PRO A 58 -17.06 -11.58 11.74
CA PRO A 58 -16.30 -12.35 12.71
C PRO A 58 -14.82 -12.39 12.33
N ALA A 59 -13.94 -12.18 13.32
CA ALA A 59 -12.50 -12.17 13.12
C ALA A 59 -11.96 -13.60 13.04
N ASN A 60 -11.90 -14.13 11.82
CA ASN A 60 -11.44 -15.49 11.53
C ASN A 60 -10.61 -15.52 10.24
N LEU A 61 -10.10 -16.70 9.89
CA LEU A 61 -9.34 -16.96 8.65
C LEU A 61 -10.23 -17.48 7.50
N SER A 62 -11.55 -17.29 7.56
CA SER A 62 -12.45 -17.84 6.52
C SER A 62 -12.44 -17.02 5.23
N TYR A 63 -11.87 -15.80 5.23
CA TYR A 63 -11.95 -14.86 4.11
C TYR A 63 -10.83 -15.00 3.08
N LEU A 64 -9.94 -15.99 3.22
CA LEU A 64 -8.79 -16.17 2.33
C LEU A 64 -9.22 -16.33 0.86
N GLY A 65 -10.23 -17.14 0.57
CA GLY A 65 -10.65 -17.42 -0.81
C GLY A 65 -11.16 -16.18 -1.55
N ARG A 66 -11.97 -15.35 -0.88
CA ARG A 66 -12.47 -14.09 -1.43
C ARG A 66 -11.35 -13.04 -1.53
N GLY A 67 -10.53 -12.93 -0.48
CA GLY A 67 -9.42 -11.99 -0.42
C GLY A 67 -8.34 -12.24 -1.45
N PHE A 68 -8.15 -13.49 -1.88
CA PHE A 68 -7.11 -13.87 -2.84
C PHE A 68 -7.28 -13.14 -4.18
N ARG A 69 -8.51 -13.04 -4.70
CA ARG A 69 -8.78 -12.38 -5.98
C ARG A 69 -8.43 -10.88 -5.93
N LEU A 70 -8.80 -10.20 -4.85
CA LEU A 70 -8.41 -8.80 -4.64
C LEU A 70 -6.90 -8.66 -4.44
N PHE A 71 -6.28 -9.55 -3.68
CA PHE A 71 -4.84 -9.53 -3.44
C PHE A 71 -4.05 -9.62 -4.74
N VAL A 72 -4.42 -10.52 -5.67
CA VAL A 72 -3.76 -10.65 -6.97
C VAL A 72 -3.88 -9.37 -7.80
N VAL A 73 -5.09 -8.79 -7.88
CA VAL A 73 -5.31 -7.53 -8.61
C VAL A 73 -4.48 -6.41 -7.99
N ASN A 74 -4.53 -6.26 -6.67
CA ASN A 74 -3.78 -5.27 -5.92
C ASN A 74 -2.26 -5.43 -6.12
N PHE A 75 -1.78 -6.67 -6.11
CA PHE A 75 -0.37 -7.01 -6.38
C PHE A 75 0.05 -6.56 -7.77
N VAL A 76 -0.76 -6.79 -8.81
CA VAL A 76 -0.47 -6.34 -10.18
C VAL A 76 -0.38 -4.82 -10.26
N TYR A 77 -1.30 -4.09 -9.61
CA TYR A 77 -1.26 -2.62 -9.57
C TYR A 77 -0.01 -2.09 -8.86
N TYR A 78 0.31 -2.62 -7.67
CA TYR A 78 1.52 -2.22 -6.95
C TYR A 78 2.80 -2.57 -7.72
N PHE A 79 2.81 -3.72 -8.40
CA PHE A 79 3.92 -4.10 -9.25
C PHE A 79 4.09 -3.14 -10.43
N ALA A 80 3.01 -2.74 -11.10
CA ALA A 80 3.06 -1.76 -12.18
C ALA A 80 3.60 -0.40 -11.70
N ILE A 81 3.11 0.09 -10.55
CA ILE A 81 3.62 1.32 -9.91
C ILE A 81 5.12 1.19 -9.60
N PHE A 82 5.55 0.05 -9.05
CA PHE A 82 6.96 -0.21 -8.75
C PHE A 82 7.83 -0.18 -10.02
N VAL A 83 7.37 -0.78 -11.12
CA VAL A 83 8.08 -0.75 -12.42
C VAL A 83 8.22 0.68 -12.93
N VAL A 84 7.15 1.48 -12.87
CA VAL A 84 7.18 2.90 -13.28
C VAL A 84 8.13 3.70 -12.40
N ALA A 85 8.05 3.53 -11.08
CA ALA A 85 8.94 4.20 -10.13
C ALA A 85 10.41 3.83 -10.36
N ALA A 86 10.70 2.55 -10.61
CA ALA A 86 12.04 2.08 -10.93
C ALA A 86 12.56 2.68 -12.25
N ALA A 87 11.71 2.78 -13.27
CA ALA A 87 12.06 3.42 -14.54
C ALA A 87 12.40 4.91 -14.35
N VAL A 88 11.56 5.65 -13.60
CA VAL A 88 11.81 7.07 -13.27
C VAL A 88 13.12 7.24 -12.50
N TYR A 89 13.36 6.38 -11.50
CA TYR A 89 14.60 6.41 -10.72
C TYR A 89 15.83 6.16 -11.60
N ARG A 90 15.78 5.15 -12.50
CA ARG A 90 16.86 4.87 -13.45
C ARG A 90 17.11 6.03 -14.42
N VAL A 91 16.06 6.65 -14.95
CA VAL A 91 16.20 7.83 -15.85
C VAL A 91 16.86 9.00 -15.12
N ARG A 92 16.45 9.27 -13.88
CA ARG A 92 17.07 10.31 -13.04
C ARG A 92 18.55 10.03 -12.77
N ALA A 93 18.88 8.78 -12.39
CA ALA A 93 20.26 8.36 -12.13
C ALA A 93 21.13 8.36 -13.40
N ASN A 94 20.56 8.08 -14.57
CA ASN A 94 21.30 8.12 -15.82
C ASN A 94 21.54 9.57 -16.29
N ARG A 95 20.59 10.48 -16.05
CA ARG A 95 20.74 11.91 -16.37
C ARG A 95 21.89 12.57 -15.60
N SER A 96 22.06 12.25 -14.32
CA SER A 96 23.21 12.76 -13.53
C SER A 96 24.55 12.20 -14.03
N ARG A 97 24.59 10.91 -14.40
CA ARG A 97 25.80 10.29 -15.00
C ARG A 97 26.13 10.87 -16.38
N PHE A 98 25.13 11.14 -17.23
CA PHE A 98 25.33 11.73 -18.56
C PHE A 98 25.94 13.13 -18.47
N TRP A 99 25.43 13.97 -17.56
CA TRP A 99 25.94 15.34 -17.33
C TRP A 99 27.41 15.31 -16.89
N CYS A 100 27.78 14.43 -15.95
CA CYS A 100 29.17 14.30 -15.52
C CYS A 100 30.10 13.66 -16.56
N ARG A 101 29.61 12.74 -17.41
CA ARG A 101 30.45 12.03 -18.38
C ARG A 101 30.72 12.81 -19.66
N TRP A 102 29.75 13.59 -20.14
CA TRP A 102 29.84 14.24 -21.45
C TRP A 102 29.91 15.76 -21.41
N VAL A 103 29.40 16.42 -20.36
CA VAL A 103 29.40 17.89 -20.27
C VAL A 103 30.62 18.41 -19.50
N SER A 104 31.12 17.65 -18.52
CA SER A 104 32.31 18.03 -17.73
C SER A 104 33.61 18.27 -18.51
N PRO A 105 33.91 17.58 -19.63
CA PRO A 105 35.14 17.83 -20.38
C PRO A 105 35.17 19.21 -21.06
N PHE A 106 34.00 19.80 -21.31
CA PHE A 106 33.86 21.05 -22.07
C PHE A 106 33.78 22.30 -21.18
N TYR A 107 33.45 22.15 -19.89
CA TYR A 107 33.32 23.26 -18.94
C TYR A 107 34.05 22.97 -17.63
N SER A 108 35.14 23.70 -17.37
CA SER A 108 36.02 23.47 -16.21
C SER A 108 35.31 23.66 -14.86
N TRP A 109 34.33 24.57 -14.75
CA TRP A 109 33.55 24.77 -13.51
C TRP A 109 32.64 23.57 -13.18
N ALA A 110 32.21 22.79 -14.18
CA ALA A 110 31.20 21.73 -14.00
C ALA A 110 31.78 20.50 -13.28
N SER A 111 33.11 20.37 -13.28
CA SER A 111 33.84 19.32 -12.57
C SER A 111 33.67 19.38 -11.05
N ALA A 112 33.45 20.57 -10.47
CA ALA A 112 33.27 20.76 -9.03
C ALA A 112 31.92 20.18 -8.55
N SER A 113 30.85 20.37 -9.32
CA SER A 113 29.51 19.86 -9.03
C SER A 113 29.35 18.34 -9.14
N CYS A 114 30.21 17.65 -9.91
CA CYS A 114 30.18 16.18 -10.00
C CYS A 114 30.87 15.49 -8.82
N ARG A 115 31.90 16.11 -8.24
CA ARG A 115 32.64 15.56 -7.08
C ARG A 115 31.81 15.51 -5.80
N SER A 116 30.84 16.40 -5.63
CA SER A 116 29.92 16.39 -4.49
C SER A 116 28.77 15.38 -4.63
N ALA A 117 28.46 14.91 -5.85
CA ALA A 117 27.43 13.91 -6.11
C ALA A 117 27.91 12.46 -5.95
N THR A 118 29.23 12.22 -5.95
CA THR A 118 29.85 10.89 -5.75
C THR A 118 30.07 10.51 -4.28
N TRP A 119 29.80 11.41 -3.34
CA TRP A 119 29.99 11.20 -1.89
C TRP A 119 28.67 11.15 -1.10
N ARG A 120 27.58 10.66 -1.72
CA ARG A 120 26.35 10.33 -0.99
C ARG A 120 25.72 9.05 -1.53
#